data_AF-S4XGY5-F1
#
_entry.id   AF-S4XGY5-F1
#
_cell.length_a   1.000
_cell.length_b   1.000
_cell.length_c   1.000
_cell.angle_alpha   90.00
_cell.angle_beta   90.00
_cell.angle_gamma   90.00
#
_symmetry.space_group_name_H-M   'P 1'
#
loop_
_entity.id
_entity.type
_entity.pdbx_description
1 polymer ?
#
loop_
_entity_poly.entity_id
_entity_poly.type
_entity_poly.pdbx_seq_one_letter_code
_entity_poly.pdbx_strand_id
1 'polypeptide(L)'
;MESRHSRGRGRARDGAEQAAEQFEVYDDFSSSSSSGRVGLWVLGTLLLAILSITVLVTALQDVDSDAGDVDEERAALESAAIEASRPTEQEQANAATTRLTEVITDIEERYDVVIGVSSRAGGGVIHAGDLDDVRAWSSVKVPIALAAVQNALKEGTTADLADDITLALTQSDNDAALRLWETLGTDEESSTAVDTVLRQAGDPTDAESDRSNDDYEGFGDIHWSLDNQIIFANRLGCLAGADQVLDAMGQVIPEYRRGLGLLPNARFKGGWGTEPDGTYLLREFGLVGEEGRQVPLAIAVEPADGTDTTARAAAGALAEALAPVITELADADGTAQCQVPAGVSAASDAAPADAVDEGDTVDGDDTVDGA
;
A
#
# COMPACT_ATOMS: atom_id res chain seq x y z
N MET A 1 0.65 12.90 73.45
CA MET A 1 -0.81 13.08 73.54
C MET A 1 -1.41 12.35 72.34
N GLU A 2 -1.72 11.06 72.47
CA GLU A 2 -3.06 10.51 72.87
C GLU A 2 -4.15 10.83 71.83
N SER A 3 -4.99 9.92 71.32
CA SER A 3 -5.42 8.59 71.79
C SER A 3 -6.33 7.90 70.73
N ARG A 4 -6.13 6.58 70.50
CA ARG A 4 -7.09 5.43 70.38
C ARG A 4 -8.34 5.51 69.47
N HIS A 5 -9.00 4.45 68.96
CA HIS A 5 -8.97 2.96 68.89
C HIS A 5 -10.09 2.60 67.87
N SER A 6 -10.09 1.54 67.06
CA SER A 6 -10.44 0.13 67.38
C SER A 6 -10.49 -0.66 66.05
N ARG A 7 -9.63 -1.64 65.75
CA ARG A 7 -9.76 -3.11 65.95
C ARG A 7 -11.11 -3.78 65.60
N GLY A 8 -11.03 -4.72 64.67
CA GLY A 8 -11.84 -5.93 64.55
C GLY A 8 -11.08 -6.99 63.72
N ARG A 9 -10.67 -8.10 64.36
CA ARG A 9 -9.93 -9.24 63.79
C ARG A 9 -10.90 -10.35 63.39
N GLY A 10 -10.53 -11.14 62.38
CA GLY A 10 -11.09 -12.47 62.11
C GLY A 10 -10.28 -13.26 61.08
N ARG A 11 -9.27 -13.99 61.55
CA ARG A 11 -8.53 -15.11 60.91
C ARG A 11 -9.41 -16.37 61.10
N ALA A 12 -9.37 -17.50 60.39
CA ALA A 12 -8.38 -18.16 59.55
C ALA A 12 -8.99 -19.47 58.95
N ARG A 13 -8.24 -20.09 58.01
CA ARG A 13 -8.14 -21.55 57.70
C ARG A 13 -9.28 -22.20 56.92
N ASP A 14 -9.09 -23.25 56.12
CA ASP A 14 -8.00 -23.91 55.37
C ASP A 14 -8.70 -25.16 54.77
N GLY A 15 -8.25 -25.64 53.60
CA GLY A 15 -8.18 -27.09 53.32
C GLY A 15 -9.37 -27.81 52.65
N ALA A 16 -9.24 -28.02 51.34
CA ALA A 16 -9.12 -29.30 50.62
C ALA A 16 -10.16 -30.46 50.76
N GLU A 17 -10.51 -30.96 49.56
CA GLU A 17 -10.67 -32.38 49.12
C GLU A 17 -12.03 -33.13 49.08
N GLN A 18 -12.30 -33.60 47.84
CA GLN A 18 -12.80 -34.92 47.38
C GLN A 18 -14.29 -35.36 47.48
N ALA A 19 -14.88 -35.45 46.28
CA ALA A 19 -15.35 -36.66 45.56
C ALA A 19 -16.67 -37.41 45.90
N ALA A 20 -17.41 -37.63 44.80
CA ALA A 20 -18.17 -38.82 44.37
C ALA A 20 -19.60 -39.09 44.90
N GLU A 21 -20.55 -39.27 43.95
CA GLU A 21 -21.52 -40.38 43.76
C GLU A 21 -22.58 -39.98 42.71
N GLN A 22 -22.54 -40.52 41.49
CA GLN A 22 -23.35 -41.62 40.92
C GLN A 22 -24.90 -41.43 40.93
N PHE A 23 -25.53 -41.45 39.75
CA PHE A 23 -26.76 -42.23 39.49
C PHE A 23 -27.06 -42.46 37.99
N GLU A 24 -27.83 -43.51 37.74
CA GLU A 24 -27.94 -44.42 36.58
C GLU A 24 -28.57 -43.93 35.26
N VAL A 25 -28.00 -44.49 34.18
CA VAL A 25 -28.57 -45.17 32.99
C VAL A 25 -30.09 -45.26 32.82
N TYR A 26 -30.57 -44.95 31.60
CA TYR A 26 -31.69 -45.62 30.93
C TYR A 26 -31.36 -45.83 29.45
N ASP A 27 -31.70 -47.00 28.92
CA ASP A 27 -31.34 -47.54 27.61
C ASP A 27 -32.57 -47.68 26.68
N ASP A 28 -32.29 -47.75 25.39
CA ASP A 28 -33.04 -48.42 24.29
C ASP A 28 -34.27 -47.75 23.61
N PHE A 29 -34.17 -47.40 22.31
CA PHE A 29 -34.79 -48.16 21.19
C PHE A 29 -34.59 -47.53 19.79
N SER A 30 -34.19 -48.41 18.87
CA SER A 30 -34.47 -48.49 17.41
C SER A 30 -33.85 -47.52 16.40
N SER A 31 -33.26 -48.17 15.40
CA SER A 31 -32.78 -47.66 14.13
C SER A 31 -33.89 -47.10 13.22
N SER A 32 -33.53 -46.08 12.43
CA SER A 32 -33.97 -45.95 11.05
C SER A 32 -32.85 -45.28 10.24
N SER A 33 -32.60 -45.79 9.05
CA SER A 33 -31.56 -45.33 8.14
C SER A 33 -31.89 -43.98 7.51
N SER A 34 -30.89 -43.10 7.43
CA SER A 34 -30.81 -42.15 6.32
C SER A 34 -29.35 -42.02 5.88
N SER A 35 -29.06 -42.64 4.75
CA SER A 35 -27.83 -42.48 4.00
C SER A 35 -27.65 -41.03 3.53
N GLY A 36 -26.41 -40.55 3.56
CA GLY A 36 -25.97 -39.42 2.74
C GLY A 36 -25.32 -38.30 3.54
N ARG A 37 -24.10 -37.94 3.11
CA ARG A 37 -23.27 -36.79 3.55
C ARG A 37 -22.27 -37.04 4.67
N VAL A 38 -21.42 -38.05 4.50
CA VAL A 38 -20.06 -38.02 5.07
C VAL A 38 -19.12 -38.12 3.88
N GLY A 39 -18.59 -36.98 3.40
CA GLY A 39 -17.84 -36.99 2.15
C GLY A 39 -16.96 -35.78 1.82
N LEU A 40 -17.03 -34.65 2.54
CA LEU A 40 -16.15 -33.50 2.23
C LEU A 40 -15.28 -33.01 3.39
N TRP A 41 -15.70 -33.16 4.65
CA TRP A 41 -14.93 -32.61 5.78
C TRP A 41 -13.77 -33.50 6.25
N VAL A 42 -13.83 -34.82 6.02
CA VAL A 42 -12.76 -35.75 6.44
C VAL A 42 -11.58 -35.75 5.47
N LEU A 43 -11.82 -35.43 4.19
CA LEU A 43 -10.76 -35.31 3.17
C LEU A 43 -9.96 -34.00 3.34
N GLY A 44 -10.62 -32.90 3.70
CA GLY A 44 -9.95 -31.61 3.94
C GLY A 44 -9.01 -31.62 5.15
N THR A 45 -9.39 -32.30 6.23
CA THR A 45 -8.55 -32.43 7.43
C THR A 45 -7.38 -33.40 7.24
N LEU A 46 -7.53 -34.43 6.40
CA LEU A 46 -6.43 -35.34 6.05
C LEU A 46 -5.41 -34.68 5.09
N LEU A 47 -5.86 -33.82 4.17
CA LEU A 47 -4.98 -33.04 3.31
C LEU A 47 -4.16 -32.01 4.09
N LEU A 48 -4.78 -31.29 5.03
CA LEU A 48 -4.07 -30.36 5.92
C LEU A 48 -3.08 -31.07 6.87
N ALA A 49 -3.41 -32.26 7.36
CA ALA A 49 -2.51 -33.07 8.19
C ALA A 49 -1.35 -33.70 7.40
N ILE A 50 -1.57 -34.06 6.13
CA ILE A 50 -0.49 -34.54 5.25
C ILE A 50 0.43 -33.36 4.89
N LEU A 51 -0.10 -32.18 4.55
CA LEU A 51 0.71 -30.97 4.30
C LEU A 51 1.55 -30.57 5.52
N SER A 52 0.99 -30.66 6.73
CA SER A 52 1.74 -30.29 7.95
C SER A 52 2.75 -31.35 8.43
N ILE A 53 2.66 -32.61 7.98
CA ILE A 53 3.69 -33.64 8.23
C ILE A 53 4.77 -33.64 7.14
N THR A 54 4.45 -33.29 5.89
CA THR A 54 5.44 -33.16 4.82
C THR A 54 6.39 -32.00 5.09
N VAL A 55 5.89 -30.86 5.60
CA VAL A 55 6.71 -29.69 5.97
C VAL A 55 7.66 -29.98 7.15
N LEU A 56 7.33 -30.93 8.04
CA LEU A 56 8.18 -31.24 9.20
C LEU A 56 9.28 -32.29 8.90
N VAL A 57 9.20 -33.03 7.78
CA VAL A 57 10.18 -34.08 7.44
C VAL A 57 11.21 -33.63 6.40
N THR A 58 10.96 -32.57 5.64
CA THR A 58 11.97 -31.95 4.75
C THR A 58 12.96 -31.05 5.49
N ALA A 59 12.66 -30.60 6.71
CA ALA A 59 13.50 -29.67 7.48
C ALA A 59 14.77 -30.29 8.14
N LEU A 60 15.16 -31.53 7.80
CA LEU A 60 16.36 -32.15 8.40
C LEU A 60 17.37 -32.75 7.40
N GLN A 61 17.20 -32.58 6.10
CA GLN A 61 18.16 -33.07 5.10
C GLN A 61 18.20 -32.19 3.85
N ASP A 62 18.89 -31.06 3.91
CA ASP A 62 19.93 -30.65 2.95
C ASP A 62 20.27 -29.17 3.17
N VAL A 63 21.51 -28.91 3.58
CA VAL A 63 22.09 -27.57 3.64
C VAL A 63 22.82 -27.37 2.32
N ASP A 64 22.08 -27.15 1.22
CA ASP A 64 22.60 -26.54 -0.03
C ASP A 64 21.51 -26.24 -1.11
N SER A 65 20.22 -26.16 -0.75
CA SER A 65 19.09 -26.02 -1.71
C SER A 65 18.14 -24.86 -1.40
N ASP A 66 18.62 -23.79 -0.79
CA ASP A 66 17.75 -22.73 -0.24
C ASP A 66 17.32 -21.69 -1.29
N ALA A 67 18.18 -21.37 -2.27
CA ALA A 67 17.91 -20.30 -3.23
C ALA A 67 16.89 -20.68 -4.31
N GLY A 68 16.84 -21.95 -4.73
CA GLY A 68 15.96 -22.38 -5.82
C GLY A 68 14.48 -22.48 -5.42
N ASP A 69 14.20 -22.73 -4.13
CA ASP A 69 12.84 -22.90 -3.60
C ASP A 69 12.15 -21.53 -3.42
N VAL A 70 12.91 -20.51 -3.00
CA VAL A 70 12.41 -19.13 -2.82
C VAL A 70 12.05 -18.47 -4.16
N ASP A 71 12.87 -18.64 -5.19
CA ASP A 71 12.59 -18.12 -6.53
C ASP A 71 11.33 -18.76 -7.16
N GLU A 72 11.13 -20.07 -6.95
CA GLU A 72 9.92 -20.77 -7.42
C GLU A 72 8.67 -20.32 -6.67
N GLU A 73 8.75 -20.13 -5.36
CA GLU A 73 7.64 -19.60 -4.55
C GLU A 73 7.26 -18.17 -4.98
N ARG A 74 8.25 -17.30 -5.19
CA ARG A 74 8.05 -15.93 -5.68
C ARG A 74 7.36 -15.90 -7.04
N ALA A 75 7.86 -16.66 -8.00
CA ALA A 75 7.26 -16.74 -9.33
C ALA A 75 5.81 -17.27 -9.29
N ALA A 76 5.50 -18.18 -8.36
CA ALA A 76 4.15 -18.67 -8.15
C ALA A 76 3.22 -17.62 -7.52
N LEU A 77 3.72 -16.83 -6.55
CA LEU A 77 2.98 -15.71 -5.96
C LEU A 77 2.67 -14.63 -6.98
N GLU A 78 3.65 -14.23 -7.77
CA GLU A 78 3.49 -13.25 -8.85
C GLU A 78 2.47 -13.74 -9.89
N SER A 79 2.60 -15.00 -10.33
CA SER A 79 1.65 -15.60 -11.27
C SER A 79 0.21 -15.63 -10.72
N ALA A 80 0.05 -15.93 -9.42
CA ALA A 80 -1.24 -15.93 -8.77
C ALA A 80 -1.82 -14.51 -8.62
N ALA A 81 -0.98 -13.51 -8.31
CA ALA A 81 -1.38 -12.11 -8.22
C ALA A 81 -1.82 -11.57 -9.59
N ILE A 82 -1.08 -11.88 -10.66
CA ILE A 82 -1.45 -11.55 -12.04
C ILE A 82 -2.81 -12.16 -12.37
N GLU A 83 -3.00 -13.45 -12.14
CA GLU A 83 -4.28 -14.12 -12.44
C GLU A 83 -5.44 -13.53 -11.63
N ALA A 84 -5.24 -13.29 -10.33
CA ALA A 84 -6.26 -12.72 -9.46
C ALA A 84 -6.62 -11.27 -9.79
N SER A 85 -5.73 -10.57 -10.49
CA SER A 85 -5.89 -9.16 -10.84
C SER A 85 -6.37 -8.96 -12.28
N ARG A 86 -6.55 -10.02 -13.07
CA ARG A 86 -7.05 -9.91 -14.44
C ARG A 86 -8.49 -9.38 -14.50
N PRO A 87 -8.81 -8.50 -15.47
CA PRO A 87 -10.19 -8.09 -15.71
C PRO A 87 -11.09 -9.28 -16.03
N THR A 88 -12.26 -9.32 -15.40
CA THR A 88 -13.31 -10.31 -15.70
C THR A 88 -14.17 -9.85 -16.88
N GLU A 89 -14.30 -8.54 -17.09
CA GLU A 89 -15.06 -7.92 -18.18
C GLU A 89 -14.11 -7.27 -19.19
N GLN A 90 -13.59 -8.08 -20.12
CA GLN A 90 -12.53 -7.67 -21.04
C GLN A 90 -12.91 -6.51 -21.97
N GLU A 91 -14.19 -6.40 -22.37
CA GLU A 91 -14.65 -5.31 -23.24
C GLU A 91 -14.55 -3.95 -22.51
N GLN A 92 -14.95 -3.91 -21.25
CA GLN A 92 -14.84 -2.70 -20.41
C GLN A 92 -13.37 -2.33 -20.18
N ALA A 93 -12.54 -3.33 -19.84
CA ALA A 93 -11.11 -3.14 -19.66
C ALA A 93 -10.43 -2.59 -20.92
N ASN A 94 -10.71 -3.16 -22.09
CA ASN A 94 -10.14 -2.69 -23.36
C ASN A 94 -10.59 -1.26 -23.71
N ALA A 95 -11.85 -0.93 -23.46
CA ALA A 95 -12.37 0.42 -23.69
C ALA A 95 -11.69 1.44 -22.78
N ALA A 96 -11.54 1.12 -21.50
CA ALA A 96 -10.84 1.95 -20.53
C ALA A 96 -9.34 2.10 -20.86
N THR A 97 -8.64 1.02 -21.20
CA THR A 97 -7.24 1.07 -21.65
C THR A 97 -7.10 1.95 -22.89
N THR A 98 -7.99 1.81 -23.88
CA THR A 98 -7.98 2.68 -25.08
C THR A 98 -8.11 4.15 -24.69
N ARG A 99 -9.02 4.46 -23.75
CA ARG A 99 -9.23 5.82 -23.28
C ARG A 99 -8.01 6.39 -22.55
N LEU A 100 -7.34 5.59 -21.73
CA LEU A 100 -6.09 5.97 -21.07
C LEU A 100 -4.99 6.23 -22.11
N THR A 101 -4.83 5.34 -23.10
CA THR A 101 -3.85 5.51 -24.18
C THR A 101 -4.07 6.81 -24.96
N GLU A 102 -5.32 7.16 -25.29
CA GLU A 102 -5.63 8.43 -25.97
C GLU A 102 -5.17 9.65 -25.17
N VAL A 103 -5.39 9.64 -23.85
CA VAL A 103 -4.95 10.72 -22.95
C VAL A 103 -3.43 10.75 -22.86
N ILE A 104 -2.79 9.60 -22.67
CA ILE A 104 -1.33 9.49 -22.58
C ILE A 104 -0.67 10.06 -23.83
N THR A 105 -1.07 9.62 -25.02
CA THR A 105 -0.48 10.07 -26.28
C THR A 105 -0.58 11.60 -26.46
N ASP A 106 -1.69 12.22 -26.07
CA ASP A 106 -1.82 13.69 -26.13
C ASP A 106 -0.84 14.43 -25.20
N ILE A 107 -0.57 13.88 -24.02
CA ILE A 107 0.37 14.47 -23.06
C ILE A 107 1.81 14.22 -23.47
N GLU A 108 2.16 13.01 -23.89
CA GLU A 108 3.51 12.67 -24.37
C GLU A 108 3.92 13.58 -25.55
N GLU A 109 3.04 13.78 -26.53
CA GLU A 109 3.31 14.67 -27.67
C GLU A 109 3.47 16.15 -27.26
N ARG A 110 2.74 16.60 -26.24
CA ARG A 110 2.74 18.01 -25.81
C ARG A 110 3.96 18.36 -24.96
N TYR A 111 4.38 17.44 -24.11
CA TYR A 111 5.40 17.71 -23.09
C TYR A 111 6.75 17.02 -23.37
N ASP A 112 6.84 16.18 -24.41
CA ASP A 112 8.04 15.40 -24.72
C ASP A 112 8.45 14.52 -23.52
N VAL A 113 7.52 13.66 -23.11
CA VAL A 113 7.65 12.76 -21.96
C VAL A 113 7.24 11.34 -22.34
N VAL A 114 7.67 10.35 -21.55
CA VAL A 114 7.18 8.97 -21.57
C VAL A 114 6.30 8.77 -20.33
N ILE A 115 5.14 8.14 -20.49
CA ILE A 115 4.15 7.99 -19.42
C ILE A 115 3.76 6.53 -19.24
N GLY A 116 3.46 6.17 -17.99
CA GLY A 116 2.72 4.98 -17.61
C GLY A 116 1.53 5.32 -16.75
N VAL A 117 0.40 4.64 -16.96
CA VAL A 117 -0.80 4.75 -16.12
C VAL A 117 -1.40 3.38 -15.89
N SER A 118 -1.54 3.00 -14.62
CA SER A 118 -2.33 1.85 -14.20
C SER A 118 -3.57 2.28 -13.44
N SER A 119 -4.65 1.53 -13.59
CA SER A 119 -5.88 1.69 -12.81
C SER A 119 -6.69 0.38 -12.82
N ARG A 120 -7.98 0.42 -12.45
CA ARG A 120 -8.89 -0.72 -12.54
C ARG A 120 -10.04 -0.46 -13.49
N ALA A 121 -10.40 -1.49 -14.25
CA ALA A 121 -11.62 -1.55 -15.06
C ALA A 121 -12.00 -3.02 -15.31
N GLY A 122 -13.28 -3.27 -15.52
CA GLY A 122 -13.82 -4.61 -15.72
C GLY A 122 -13.50 -5.57 -14.57
N GLY A 123 -13.37 -5.04 -13.35
CA GLY A 123 -13.05 -5.78 -12.12
C GLY A 123 -11.56 -6.07 -11.88
N GLY A 124 -10.66 -5.78 -12.83
CA GLY A 124 -9.23 -6.08 -12.72
C GLY A 124 -8.34 -4.87 -12.97
N VAL A 125 -7.03 -5.08 -12.89
CA VAL A 125 -5.98 -4.11 -13.20
C VAL A 125 -5.91 -3.92 -14.72
N ILE A 126 -5.75 -2.67 -15.14
CA ILE A 126 -5.44 -2.28 -16.50
C ILE A 126 -4.23 -1.36 -16.50
N HIS A 127 -3.43 -1.46 -17.56
CA HIS A 127 -2.24 -0.64 -17.79
C HIS A 127 -2.29 0.00 -19.17
N ALA A 128 -1.77 1.22 -19.29
CA ALA A 128 -1.52 1.90 -20.55
C ALA A 128 -0.24 2.75 -20.44
N GLY A 129 0.49 2.86 -21.55
CA GLY A 129 1.78 3.55 -21.58
C GLY A 129 2.97 2.60 -21.52
N ASP A 130 4.16 3.17 -21.44
CA ASP A 130 5.43 2.43 -21.56
C ASP A 130 6.16 2.25 -20.21
N LEU A 131 5.88 3.11 -19.22
CA LEU A 131 6.47 2.99 -17.87
C LEU A 131 5.61 2.10 -16.98
N ASP A 132 6.18 1.07 -16.36
CA ASP A 132 5.46 0.24 -15.38
C ASP A 132 6.34 -0.09 -14.16
N ASP A 133 7.32 -0.96 -14.34
CA ASP A 133 8.23 -1.40 -13.29
C ASP A 133 9.41 -0.43 -13.13
N VAL A 134 9.25 0.49 -12.19
CA VAL A 134 10.21 1.57 -11.88
C VAL A 134 10.41 1.68 -10.36
N ARG A 135 11.48 2.35 -9.93
CA ARG A 135 11.76 2.60 -8.50
C ARG A 135 10.60 3.30 -7.81
N ALA A 136 10.29 2.90 -6.58
CA ALA A 136 9.20 3.45 -5.80
C ALA A 136 9.45 4.90 -5.36
N TRP A 137 10.71 5.29 -5.19
CA TRP A 137 11.09 6.56 -4.59
C TRP A 137 10.30 6.77 -3.28
N SER A 138 9.81 7.98 -3.02
CA SER A 138 9.02 8.27 -1.82
C SER A 138 7.59 7.68 -1.84
N SER A 139 7.14 6.98 -2.89
CA SER A 139 5.82 6.34 -2.86
C SER A 139 5.78 5.16 -1.88
N VAL A 140 6.91 4.46 -1.69
CA VAL A 140 7.09 3.37 -0.71
C VAL A 140 6.84 3.78 0.75
N LYS A 141 6.82 5.08 1.05
CA LYS A 141 6.53 5.58 2.40
C LYS A 141 5.14 5.18 2.89
N VAL A 142 4.20 4.92 1.98
CA VAL A 142 2.85 4.45 2.32
C VAL A 142 2.90 3.06 2.98
N PRO A 143 3.45 2.00 2.35
CA PRO A 143 3.58 0.70 3.02
C PRO A 143 4.51 0.75 4.24
N ILE A 144 5.56 1.58 4.27
CA ILE A 144 6.41 1.79 5.46
C ILE A 144 5.57 2.32 6.64
N ALA A 145 4.81 3.39 6.42
CA ALA A 145 3.95 3.96 7.45
C ALA A 145 2.93 2.94 7.95
N LEU A 146 2.31 2.18 7.05
CA LEU A 146 1.35 1.15 7.44
C LEU A 146 2.00 0.00 8.23
N ALA A 147 3.21 -0.43 7.84
CA ALA A 147 3.97 -1.43 8.59
C ALA A 147 4.29 -0.93 10.01
N ALA A 148 4.75 0.31 10.16
CA ALA A 148 5.07 0.91 11.46
C ALA A 148 3.82 0.97 12.36
N VAL A 149 2.68 1.36 11.79
CA VAL A 149 1.38 1.36 12.49
C VAL A 149 1.00 -0.05 12.95
N GLN A 150 1.10 -1.04 12.06
CA GLN A 150 0.79 -2.43 12.41
C GLN A 150 1.75 -2.97 13.49
N ASN A 151 3.02 -2.58 13.47
CA ASN A 151 3.97 -2.95 14.52
C ASN A 151 3.57 -2.35 15.88
N ALA A 152 3.31 -1.05 15.94
CA ALA A 152 2.88 -0.37 17.15
C ALA A 152 1.57 -0.94 17.72
N LEU A 153 0.63 -1.33 16.87
CA LEU A 153 -0.61 -2.00 17.28
C LEU A 153 -0.34 -3.38 17.92
N LYS A 154 0.58 -4.17 17.36
CA LYS A 154 0.96 -5.49 17.90
C LYS A 154 1.64 -5.37 19.26
N GLU A 155 2.47 -4.33 19.43
CA GLU A 155 3.21 -4.08 20.67
C GLU A 155 2.37 -3.37 21.75
N GLY A 156 1.21 -2.81 21.39
CA GLY A 156 0.40 -1.99 22.29
C GLY A 156 1.05 -0.64 22.63
N THR A 157 1.98 -0.19 21.78
CA THR A 157 2.84 0.97 21.93
C THR A 157 2.55 1.97 20.81
N THR A 158 1.29 2.42 20.70
CA THR A 158 0.89 3.47 19.73
C THR A 158 1.50 4.85 20.04
N ALA A 159 2.65 4.91 20.73
CA ALA A 159 3.40 6.13 20.99
C ALA A 159 3.63 6.87 19.66
N ASP A 160 3.48 8.20 19.71
CA ASP A 160 3.29 9.14 18.60
C ASP A 160 4.06 8.84 17.30
N LEU A 161 3.59 7.88 16.50
CA LEU A 161 3.95 7.75 15.08
C LEU A 161 3.26 8.84 14.25
N ALA A 162 2.25 9.53 14.81
CA ALA A 162 1.38 10.45 14.09
C ALA A 162 2.17 11.60 13.43
N ASP A 163 3.13 12.19 14.15
CA ASP A 163 3.97 13.27 13.61
C ASP A 163 4.84 12.75 12.46
N ASP A 164 5.50 11.60 12.63
CA ASP A 164 6.35 11.03 11.58
C ASP A 164 5.56 10.56 10.37
N ILE A 165 4.37 9.96 10.55
CA ILE A 165 3.44 9.63 9.47
C ILE A 165 3.01 10.90 8.72
N THR A 166 2.66 11.95 9.46
CA THR A 166 2.26 13.22 8.87
C THR A 166 3.40 13.81 8.05
N LEU A 167 4.60 13.94 8.62
CA LEU A 167 5.77 14.48 7.91
C LEU A 167 6.14 13.63 6.69
N ALA A 168 6.21 12.31 6.84
CA ALA A 168 6.61 11.40 5.77
C ALA A 168 5.61 11.37 4.60
N LEU A 169 4.31 11.42 4.89
CA LEU A 169 3.28 11.28 3.84
C LEU A 169 2.81 12.62 3.27
N THR A 170 2.69 13.67 4.09
CA THR A 170 2.20 14.98 3.62
C THR A 170 3.28 15.84 2.98
N GLN A 171 4.51 15.76 3.51
CA GLN A 171 5.66 16.59 3.12
C GLN A 171 6.79 15.77 2.50
N SER A 172 6.61 14.46 2.34
CA SER A 172 7.67 13.58 1.83
C SER A 172 8.98 13.68 2.62
N ASP A 173 8.92 13.97 3.92
CA ASP A 173 10.11 14.08 4.77
C ASP A 173 10.83 12.72 4.84
N ASN A 174 12.14 12.71 4.55
CA ASN A 174 12.94 11.48 4.51
C ASN A 174 13.38 11.05 5.92
N ASP A 175 13.65 11.99 6.82
CA ASP A 175 14.06 11.68 8.19
C ASP A 175 12.90 11.07 8.98
N ALA A 176 11.68 11.55 8.76
CA ALA A 176 10.47 10.97 9.32
C ALA A 176 10.20 9.56 8.78
N ALA A 177 10.37 9.36 7.47
CA ALA A 177 10.24 8.03 6.87
C ALA A 177 11.29 7.05 7.42
N LEU A 178 12.53 7.51 7.60
CA LEU A 178 13.60 6.72 8.21
C LEU A 178 13.29 6.37 9.66
N ARG A 179 12.75 7.29 10.46
CA ARG A 179 12.30 6.97 11.83
C ARG A 179 11.20 5.91 11.84
N LEU A 180 10.23 5.99 10.92
CA LEU A 180 9.20 4.94 10.78
C LEU A 180 9.81 3.60 10.41
N TRP A 181 10.74 3.59 9.44
CA TRP A 181 11.49 2.41 9.02
C TRP A 181 12.23 1.77 10.20
N GLU A 182 12.99 2.55 10.96
CA GLU A 182 13.77 2.07 12.11
C GLU A 182 12.90 1.52 13.26
N THR A 183 11.59 1.84 13.31
CA THR A 183 10.68 1.19 14.27
C THR A 183 10.40 -0.28 13.97
N LEU A 184 10.71 -0.74 12.76
CA LEU A 184 10.45 -2.10 12.28
C LEU A 184 11.62 -3.06 12.56
N GLY A 185 12.79 -2.53 12.93
CA GLY A 185 13.97 -3.29 13.31
C GLY A 185 15.19 -2.93 12.47
N THR A 186 15.98 -3.95 12.14
CA THR A 186 17.06 -3.86 11.16
C THR A 186 16.51 -3.56 9.76
N ASP A 187 17.39 -3.18 8.85
CA ASP A 187 17.03 -2.86 7.47
C ASP A 187 16.34 -4.04 6.76
N GLU A 188 16.81 -5.27 6.97
CA GLU A 188 16.20 -6.51 6.47
C GLU A 188 14.82 -6.80 7.10
N GLU A 189 14.70 -6.64 8.42
CA GLU A 189 13.42 -6.80 9.13
C GLU A 189 12.38 -5.77 8.65
N SER A 190 12.84 -4.56 8.32
CA SER A 190 12.01 -3.47 7.83
C SER A 190 11.51 -3.74 6.41
N SER A 191 12.38 -4.19 5.49
CA SER A 191 11.97 -4.66 4.15
C SER A 191 10.96 -5.81 4.25
N THR A 192 11.22 -6.80 5.11
CA THR A 192 10.31 -7.94 5.34
C THR A 192 8.95 -7.49 5.87
N ALA A 193 8.91 -6.45 6.72
CA ALA A 193 7.69 -5.88 7.24
C ALA A 193 6.89 -5.15 6.14
N VAL A 194 7.56 -4.45 5.23
CA VAL A 194 6.95 -3.86 4.03
C VAL A 194 6.36 -4.94 3.12
N ASP A 195 7.10 -6.01 2.80
CA ASP A 195 6.58 -7.14 2.02
C ASP A 195 5.33 -7.74 2.65
N THR A 196 5.34 -7.88 3.97
CA THR A 196 4.20 -8.42 4.69
C THR A 196 2.95 -7.58 4.49
N VAL A 197 3.09 -6.24 4.49
CA VAL A 197 1.97 -5.32 4.26
C VAL A 197 1.51 -5.32 2.80
N LEU A 198 2.44 -5.35 1.85
CA LEU A 198 2.14 -5.47 0.42
C LEU A 198 1.37 -6.78 0.14
N ARG A 199 1.87 -7.91 0.66
CA ARG A 199 1.22 -9.22 0.54
C ARG A 199 -0.16 -9.30 1.20
N GLN A 200 -0.43 -8.56 2.28
CA GLN A 200 -1.78 -8.48 2.86
C GLN A 200 -2.80 -7.86 1.88
N ALA A 201 -2.36 -6.96 1.01
CA ALA A 201 -3.17 -6.42 -0.08
C ALA A 201 -3.21 -7.33 -1.32
N GLY A 202 -2.39 -8.40 -1.35
CA GLY A 202 -2.19 -9.28 -2.49
C GLY A 202 -1.20 -8.75 -3.52
N ASP A 203 -0.45 -7.71 -3.18
CA ASP A 203 0.65 -7.18 -4.00
C ASP A 203 1.85 -8.14 -3.90
N PRO A 204 2.39 -8.64 -5.02
CA PRO A 204 3.47 -9.62 -5.06
C PRO A 204 4.88 -9.00 -5.00
N THR A 205 5.00 -7.67 -4.88
CA THR A 205 6.29 -6.97 -4.80
C THR A 205 7.17 -7.55 -3.69
N ASP A 206 8.46 -7.70 -3.99
CA ASP A 206 9.48 -8.29 -3.13
C ASP A 206 10.57 -7.24 -2.83
N ALA A 207 10.29 -6.40 -1.84
CA ALA A 207 11.16 -5.32 -1.40
C ALA A 207 12.46 -5.83 -0.73
N GLU A 208 12.46 -7.06 -0.22
CA GLU A 208 13.67 -7.68 0.32
C GLU A 208 14.65 -8.03 -0.81
N SER A 209 14.17 -8.68 -1.88
CA SER A 209 15.02 -9.05 -3.02
C SER A 209 15.76 -7.85 -3.63
N ASP A 210 15.12 -6.68 -3.70
CA ASP A 210 15.74 -5.47 -4.28
C ASP A 210 16.96 -4.96 -3.51
N ARG A 211 17.11 -5.33 -2.23
CA ARG A 211 18.31 -5.00 -1.44
C ARG A 211 19.59 -5.61 -2.02
N SER A 212 19.43 -6.66 -2.84
CA SER A 212 20.54 -7.35 -3.49
C SER A 212 20.95 -6.69 -4.81
N ASN A 213 20.25 -5.65 -5.27
CA ASN A 213 20.63 -4.88 -6.45
C ASN A 213 21.91 -4.08 -6.16
N ASP A 214 22.85 -4.07 -7.12
CA ASP A 214 24.16 -3.42 -6.96
C ASP A 214 24.07 -1.90 -6.69
N ASP A 215 22.93 -1.28 -7.04
CA ASP A 215 22.63 0.14 -6.89
C ASP A 215 21.55 0.43 -5.84
N TYR A 216 21.31 -0.49 -4.90
CA TYR A 216 20.45 -0.26 -3.76
C TYR A 216 21.13 0.67 -2.73
N GLU A 217 20.54 1.84 -2.50
CA GLU A 217 20.97 2.84 -1.53
C GLU A 217 19.97 3.01 -0.37
N GLY A 218 18.71 2.57 -0.54
CA GLY A 218 17.72 2.51 0.54
C GLY A 218 16.32 2.16 0.06
N PHE A 219 15.33 2.27 0.97
CA PHE A 219 13.95 1.83 0.69
C PHE A 219 13.30 2.51 -0.55
N GLY A 220 13.81 3.65 -1.01
CA GLY A 220 13.33 4.30 -2.24
C GLY A 220 13.64 3.51 -3.52
N ASP A 221 14.61 2.61 -3.46
CA ASP A 221 15.10 1.81 -4.58
C ASP A 221 14.32 0.52 -4.79
N ILE A 222 13.36 0.22 -3.92
CA ILE A 222 12.41 -0.87 -4.13
C ILE A 222 11.70 -0.64 -5.47
N HIS A 223 11.80 -1.60 -6.38
CA HIS A 223 11.07 -1.62 -7.63
C HIS A 223 9.61 -1.96 -7.31
N TRP A 224 8.70 -1.09 -7.76
CA TRP A 224 7.29 -1.26 -7.47
C TRP A 224 6.49 -0.86 -8.70
N SER A 225 5.99 -1.85 -9.45
CA SER A 225 5.27 -1.59 -10.68
C SER A 225 4.00 -0.74 -10.45
N LEU A 226 3.56 -0.05 -11.49
CA LEU A 226 2.30 0.69 -11.44
C LEU A 226 1.14 -0.28 -11.21
N ASP A 227 1.16 -1.44 -11.83
CA ASP A 227 0.16 -2.49 -11.63
C ASP A 227 0.10 -2.99 -10.18
N ASN A 228 1.25 -3.21 -9.55
CA ASN A 228 1.32 -3.65 -8.16
C ASN A 228 0.80 -2.56 -7.20
N GLN A 229 1.11 -1.28 -7.45
CA GLN A 229 0.50 -0.18 -6.69
C GLN A 229 -1.03 -0.17 -6.79
N ILE A 230 -1.60 -0.56 -7.92
CA ILE A 230 -3.05 -0.71 -8.06
C ILE A 230 -3.58 -1.86 -7.22
N ILE A 231 -2.91 -3.01 -7.21
CA ILE A 231 -3.28 -4.15 -6.37
C ILE A 231 -3.28 -3.73 -4.88
N PHE A 232 -2.23 -3.02 -4.46
CA PHE A 232 -2.13 -2.50 -3.10
C PHE A 232 -3.22 -1.48 -2.78
N ALA A 233 -3.34 -0.41 -3.57
CA ALA A 233 -4.31 0.66 -3.36
C ALA A 233 -5.76 0.16 -3.39
N ASN A 234 -6.06 -0.85 -4.22
CA ASN A 234 -7.37 -1.48 -4.30
C ASN A 234 -7.86 -2.05 -2.96
N ARG A 235 -6.93 -2.52 -2.10
CA ARG A 235 -7.25 -3.13 -0.81
C ARG A 235 -6.78 -2.34 0.41
N LEU A 236 -6.04 -1.25 0.22
CA LEU A 236 -5.45 -0.43 1.29
C LEU A 236 -6.45 -0.09 2.41
N GLY A 237 -7.67 0.33 2.07
CA GLY A 237 -8.69 0.69 3.06
C GLY A 237 -9.16 -0.45 3.97
N CYS A 238 -8.87 -1.71 3.64
CA CYS A 238 -9.20 -2.86 4.47
C CYS A 238 -8.07 -3.26 5.43
N LEU A 239 -6.87 -2.68 5.28
CA LEU A 239 -5.71 -3.08 6.07
C LEU A 239 -5.79 -2.50 7.49
N ALA A 240 -5.34 -3.29 8.47
CA ALA A 240 -5.31 -2.85 9.85
C ALA A 240 -4.40 -1.62 10.00
N GLY A 241 -4.94 -0.54 10.55
CA GLY A 241 -4.20 0.72 10.74
C GLY A 241 -4.21 1.67 9.52
N ALA A 242 -4.94 1.35 8.45
CA ALA A 242 -4.98 2.17 7.24
C ALA A 242 -5.57 3.57 7.47
N ASP A 243 -6.45 3.76 8.46
CA ASP A 243 -7.18 5.02 8.68
C ASP A 243 -6.25 6.24 8.76
N GLN A 244 -5.20 6.19 9.60
CA GLN A 244 -4.27 7.33 9.76
C GLN A 244 -3.32 7.52 8.57
N VAL A 245 -3.01 6.43 7.85
CA VAL A 245 -2.22 6.50 6.61
C VAL A 245 -3.03 7.18 5.51
N LEU A 246 -4.28 6.75 5.32
CA LEU A 246 -5.21 7.35 4.37
C LEU A 246 -5.56 8.79 4.73
N ASP A 247 -5.67 9.12 6.02
CA ASP A 247 -5.87 10.49 6.49
C ASP A 247 -4.71 11.36 6.01
N ALA A 248 -3.47 10.99 6.33
CA ALA A 248 -2.28 11.72 5.92
C ALA A 248 -2.10 11.80 4.40
N MET A 249 -2.39 10.73 3.65
CA MET A 249 -2.40 10.75 2.18
C MET A 249 -3.41 11.74 1.60
N GLY A 250 -4.47 12.08 2.32
CA GLY A 250 -5.44 13.11 1.95
C GLY A 250 -5.00 14.53 2.28
N GLN A 251 -3.95 14.71 3.08
CA GLN A 251 -3.48 16.01 3.59
C GLN A 251 -2.11 16.42 3.02
N VAL A 252 -1.72 15.91 1.85
CA VAL A 252 -0.50 16.34 1.13
C VAL A 252 -0.50 17.87 0.99
N ILE A 253 0.64 18.50 1.27
CA ILE A 253 0.77 19.97 1.29
C ILE A 253 0.69 20.59 -0.11
N PRO A 254 0.19 21.83 -0.27
CA PRO A 254 0.02 22.49 -1.57
C PRO A 254 1.20 22.38 -2.53
N GLU A 255 2.42 22.42 -2.01
CA GLU A 255 3.68 22.33 -2.77
C GLU A 255 3.81 21.00 -3.53
N TYR A 256 3.29 19.91 -2.97
CA TYR A 256 3.31 18.57 -3.56
C TYR A 256 1.96 18.13 -4.12
N ARG A 257 0.92 18.97 -4.04
CA ARG A 257 -0.41 18.71 -4.62
C ARG A 257 -0.47 18.95 -6.13
N ARG A 258 0.53 18.48 -6.86
CA ARG A 258 0.49 18.42 -8.33
C ARG A 258 0.02 17.04 -8.77
N GLY A 259 -0.21 16.83 -10.06
CA GLY A 259 -0.70 15.55 -10.59
C GLY A 259 -1.98 15.07 -9.90
N LEU A 260 -1.94 13.91 -9.26
CA LEU A 260 -3.10 13.29 -8.59
C LEU A 260 -3.77 14.22 -7.57
N GLY A 261 -3.03 15.14 -6.95
CA GLY A 261 -3.58 16.13 -6.02
C GLY A 261 -4.62 17.09 -6.61
N LEU A 262 -4.70 17.17 -7.96
CA LEU A 262 -5.70 17.94 -8.70
C LEU A 262 -7.03 17.19 -8.87
N LEU A 263 -7.05 15.88 -8.59
CA LEU A 263 -8.23 15.05 -8.76
C LEU A 263 -9.15 15.11 -7.52
N PRO A 264 -10.48 14.93 -7.69
CA PRO A 264 -11.42 14.94 -6.57
C PRO A 264 -11.07 13.90 -5.50
N ASN A 265 -11.15 14.32 -4.23
CA ASN A 265 -10.91 13.48 -3.04
C ASN A 265 -9.61 12.67 -3.07
N ALA A 266 -8.57 13.21 -3.72
CA ALA A 266 -7.30 12.52 -3.87
C ALA A 266 -6.66 12.19 -2.52
N ARG A 267 -6.30 10.93 -2.36
CA ARG A 267 -5.43 10.42 -1.29
C ARG A 267 -4.27 9.72 -1.96
N PHE A 268 -3.12 10.34 -1.97
CA PHE A 268 -2.03 9.90 -2.82
C PHE A 268 -0.67 10.10 -2.16
N LYS A 269 0.34 9.47 -2.72
CA LYS A 269 1.74 9.73 -2.40
C LYS A 269 2.57 9.77 -3.68
N GLY A 270 3.35 10.84 -3.82
CA GLY A 270 4.35 10.96 -4.89
C GLY A 270 5.73 10.44 -4.49
N GLY A 271 6.52 10.09 -5.50
CA GLY A 271 7.94 9.80 -5.43
C GLY A 271 8.62 10.37 -6.67
N TRP A 272 9.82 10.90 -6.52
CA TRP A 272 10.56 11.48 -7.64
C TRP A 272 12.05 11.53 -7.37
N GLY A 273 12.83 11.58 -8.43
CA GLY A 273 14.27 11.73 -8.34
C GLY A 273 14.97 11.49 -9.67
N THR A 274 16.29 11.68 -9.65
CA THR A 274 17.17 11.38 -10.78
C THR A 274 17.59 9.92 -10.68
N GLU A 275 17.38 9.16 -11.75
CA GLU A 275 17.79 7.77 -11.87
C GLU A 275 19.31 7.65 -12.14
N PRO A 276 19.93 6.47 -11.92
CA PRO A 276 21.36 6.27 -12.12
C PRO A 276 21.87 6.57 -13.54
N ASP A 277 21.00 6.44 -14.55
CA ASP A 277 21.32 6.75 -15.95
C ASP A 277 21.19 8.24 -16.31
N GLY A 278 20.76 9.07 -15.35
CA GLY A 278 20.57 10.50 -15.48
C GLY A 278 19.19 10.93 -15.96
N THR A 279 18.27 9.99 -16.19
CA THR A 279 16.85 10.31 -16.41
C THR A 279 16.20 10.83 -15.13
N TYR A 280 15.01 11.43 -15.26
CA TYR A 280 14.23 11.89 -14.12
C TYR A 280 12.92 11.14 -14.07
N LEU A 281 12.52 10.67 -12.90
CA LEU A 281 11.25 10.00 -12.71
C LEU A 281 10.38 10.82 -11.76
N LEU A 282 9.11 11.02 -12.13
CA LEU A 282 8.04 11.40 -11.22
C LEU A 282 6.98 10.30 -11.25
N ARG A 283 6.61 9.78 -10.09
CA ARG A 283 5.52 8.81 -9.95
C ARG A 283 4.58 9.19 -8.82
N GLU A 284 3.32 8.85 -8.97
CA GLU A 284 2.31 9.07 -7.94
C GLU A 284 1.31 7.93 -7.94
N PHE A 285 0.82 7.52 -6.78
CA PHE A 285 -0.29 6.57 -6.70
C PHE A 285 -1.21 6.87 -5.53
N GLY A 286 -2.44 6.34 -5.62
CA GLY A 286 -3.39 6.46 -4.53
C GLY A 286 -4.83 6.16 -4.95
N LEU A 287 -5.76 6.75 -4.21
CA LEU A 287 -7.21 6.68 -4.43
C LEU A 287 -7.73 8.05 -4.84
N VAL A 288 -8.52 8.11 -5.92
CA VAL A 288 -9.09 9.35 -6.48
C VAL A 288 -10.54 9.14 -6.91
N GLY A 289 -11.32 10.23 -7.07
CA GLY A 289 -12.70 10.19 -7.53
C GLY A 289 -13.73 10.50 -6.44
N GLU A 290 -15.00 10.23 -6.70
CA GLU A 290 -16.09 10.54 -5.77
C GLU A 290 -16.00 9.69 -4.49
N GLU A 291 -16.40 10.27 -3.35
CA GLU A 291 -16.46 9.55 -2.08
C GLU A 291 -17.33 8.28 -2.18
N GLY A 292 -16.80 7.15 -1.72
CA GLY A 292 -17.47 5.84 -1.83
C GLY A 292 -17.42 5.21 -3.22
N ARG A 293 -16.80 5.87 -4.21
CA ARG A 293 -16.56 5.37 -5.57
C ARG A 293 -15.13 5.64 -6.03
N GLN A 294 -14.20 5.68 -5.09
CA GLN A 294 -12.81 5.99 -5.37
C GLN A 294 -12.18 4.86 -6.18
N VAL A 295 -11.41 5.23 -7.19
CA VAL A 295 -10.63 4.31 -8.02
C VAL A 295 -9.16 4.38 -7.61
N PRO A 296 -8.44 3.25 -7.60
CA PRO A 296 -6.99 3.28 -7.50
C PRO A 296 -6.39 3.79 -8.81
N LEU A 297 -5.41 4.67 -8.72
CA LEU A 297 -4.69 5.23 -9.86
C LEU A 297 -3.20 5.30 -9.52
N ALA A 298 -2.36 4.93 -10.48
CA ALA A 298 -0.91 5.04 -10.40
C ALA A 298 -0.41 5.60 -11.73
N ILE A 299 0.49 6.58 -11.66
CA ILE A 299 1.12 7.21 -12.83
C ILE A 299 2.65 7.25 -12.65
N ALA A 300 3.36 7.18 -13.77
CA ALA A 300 4.77 7.53 -13.89
C ALA A 300 4.98 8.44 -15.09
N VAL A 301 5.91 9.39 -14.96
CA VAL A 301 6.28 10.35 -16.00
C VAL A 301 7.80 10.48 -16.01
N GLU A 302 8.39 10.25 -17.17
CA GLU A 302 9.81 10.45 -17.45
C GLU A 302 9.97 11.50 -18.56
N PRO A 303 10.48 12.70 -18.27
CA PRO A 303 10.66 13.73 -19.27
C PRO A 303 11.95 13.57 -20.05
N ALA A 304 11.90 13.81 -21.36
CA ALA A 304 13.08 13.70 -22.23
C ALA A 304 14.20 14.68 -21.87
N ASP A 305 13.85 15.80 -21.23
CA ASP A 305 14.81 16.81 -20.75
C ASP A 305 15.40 16.50 -19.36
N GLY A 306 14.93 15.45 -18.69
CA GLY A 306 15.39 15.04 -17.36
C GLY A 306 15.05 16.04 -16.24
N THR A 307 14.04 16.90 -16.39
CA THR A 307 13.72 17.93 -15.40
C THR A 307 12.44 17.67 -14.59
N ASP A 308 12.49 17.98 -13.28
CA ASP A 308 11.30 17.94 -12.41
C ASP A 308 10.18 18.87 -12.91
N THR A 309 10.54 20.02 -13.47
CA THR A 309 9.57 21.00 -13.97
C THR A 309 8.71 20.41 -15.08
N THR A 310 9.32 19.77 -16.09
CA THR A 310 8.59 19.15 -17.20
C THR A 310 7.77 17.96 -16.71
N ALA A 311 8.33 17.10 -15.84
CA ALA A 311 7.60 15.98 -15.26
C ALA A 311 6.33 16.43 -14.50
N ARG A 312 6.44 17.44 -13.63
CA ARG A 312 5.29 17.95 -12.86
C ARG A 312 4.25 18.66 -13.73
N ALA A 313 4.69 19.37 -14.77
CA ALA A 313 3.79 20.01 -15.73
C ALA A 313 2.99 18.97 -16.51
N ALA A 314 3.65 17.93 -17.01
CA ALA A 314 3.02 16.81 -17.69
C ALA A 314 2.08 16.03 -16.76
N ALA A 315 2.49 15.72 -15.53
CA ALA A 315 1.64 15.04 -14.54
C ALA A 315 0.39 15.85 -14.19
N GLY A 316 0.50 17.18 -14.06
CA GLY A 316 -0.64 18.06 -13.85
C GLY A 316 -1.63 18.02 -15.02
N ALA A 317 -1.14 18.15 -16.25
CA ALA A 317 -1.97 18.08 -17.45
C ALA A 317 -2.61 16.69 -17.64
N LEU A 318 -1.87 15.63 -17.31
CA LEU A 318 -2.38 14.26 -17.28
C LEU A 318 -3.53 14.12 -16.29
N ALA A 319 -3.38 14.61 -15.06
CA ALA A 319 -4.44 14.54 -14.05
C ALA A 319 -5.72 15.30 -14.47
N GLU A 320 -5.58 16.50 -15.04
CA GLU A 320 -6.72 17.25 -15.57
C GLU A 320 -7.44 16.48 -16.69
N ALA A 321 -6.69 15.87 -17.61
CA ALA A 321 -7.24 15.09 -18.71
C ALA A 321 -7.87 13.76 -18.24
N LEU A 322 -7.35 13.17 -17.17
CA LEU A 322 -7.89 11.95 -16.56
C LEU A 322 -9.15 12.20 -15.72
N ALA A 323 -9.43 13.42 -15.26
CA ALA A 323 -10.59 13.72 -14.41
C ALA A 323 -11.93 13.13 -14.92
N PRO A 324 -12.33 13.28 -16.20
CA PRO A 324 -13.52 12.59 -16.72
C PRO A 324 -13.35 11.06 -16.80
N VAL A 325 -12.15 10.58 -17.13
CA VAL A 325 -11.83 9.13 -17.25
C VAL A 325 -11.97 8.43 -15.90
N ILE A 326 -11.64 9.09 -14.78
CA ILE A 326 -11.84 8.56 -13.42
C ILE A 326 -13.30 8.19 -13.17
N THR A 327 -14.24 9.01 -13.66
CA THR A 327 -15.68 8.71 -13.52
C THR A 327 -16.07 7.50 -14.36
N GLU A 328 -15.55 7.42 -15.60
CA GLU A 328 -15.78 6.29 -16.50
C GLU A 328 -15.22 4.97 -15.93
N LEU A 329 -14.03 5.01 -15.32
CA LEU A 329 -13.43 3.87 -14.62
C LEU A 329 -14.29 3.42 -13.44
N ALA A 330 -14.81 4.37 -12.66
CA ALA A 330 -15.72 4.05 -11.54
C ALA A 330 -17.05 3.43 -12.02
N ASP A 331 -17.52 3.76 -13.21
CA ASP A 331 -18.70 3.14 -13.84
C ASP A 331 -18.38 1.76 -14.44
N ALA A 332 -17.12 1.51 -14.80
CA ALA A 332 -16.62 0.27 -15.41
C ALA A 332 -16.00 -0.69 -14.38
N ASP A 333 -16.61 -0.85 -13.21
CA ASP A 333 -16.13 -1.73 -12.13
C ASP A 333 -14.70 -1.45 -11.64
N GLY A 334 -14.22 -0.21 -11.80
CA GLY A 334 -12.89 0.24 -11.41
C GLY A 334 -12.77 0.72 -9.96
N THR A 335 -13.87 0.87 -9.23
CA THR A 335 -13.84 1.34 -7.84
C THR A 335 -13.06 0.38 -6.95
N ALA A 336 -12.18 0.89 -6.08
CA ALA A 336 -11.41 0.10 -5.14
C ALA A 336 -12.32 -0.84 -4.32
N GLN A 337 -11.89 -2.08 -4.14
CA GLN A 337 -12.58 -3.08 -3.33
C GLN A 337 -12.77 -2.57 -1.89
N CYS A 338 -11.78 -1.85 -1.39
CA CYS A 338 -11.77 -1.26 -0.07
C CYS A 338 -11.73 0.27 -0.19
N GLN A 339 -12.90 0.89 -0.04
CA GLN A 339 -13.05 2.34 -0.03
C GLN A 339 -12.41 2.96 1.23
N VAL A 340 -12.18 4.27 1.19
CA VAL A 340 -11.70 5.00 2.37
C VAL A 340 -12.71 4.84 3.52
N PRO A 341 -12.26 4.41 4.72
CA PRO A 341 -13.15 4.24 5.86
C PRO A 341 -13.83 5.55 6.27
N ALA A 342 -15.12 5.47 6.63
CA ALA A 342 -15.94 6.64 6.98
C ALA A 342 -15.44 7.46 8.20
N GLY A 343 -14.51 6.91 8.99
CA GLY A 343 -13.86 7.60 10.11
C GLY A 343 -12.69 8.50 9.71
N VAL A 344 -12.21 8.40 8.47
CA VAL A 344 -11.08 9.20 7.95
C VAL A 344 -11.57 10.58 7.53
N SER A 345 -10.83 11.64 7.87
CA SER A 345 -11.21 13.02 7.54
C SER A 345 -11.26 13.23 6.03
N ALA A 346 -12.09 14.17 5.56
CA ALA A 346 -12.13 14.53 4.14
C ALA A 346 -10.73 14.91 3.62
N ALA A 347 -10.41 14.50 2.39
CA ALA A 347 -9.17 14.91 1.74
C ALA A 347 -9.16 16.43 1.57
N SER A 348 -7.97 17.04 1.68
CA SER A 348 -7.78 18.47 1.50
C SER A 348 -8.26 18.92 0.12
N ASP A 349 -8.95 20.05 0.08
CA ASP A 349 -9.37 20.80 -1.11
C ASP A 349 -8.43 21.98 -1.40
N ALA A 350 -7.27 22.04 -0.72
CA ALA A 350 -6.28 23.07 -0.94
C ALA A 350 -5.80 23.07 -2.40
N ALA A 351 -5.76 24.25 -2.99
CA ALA A 351 -5.17 24.44 -4.31
C ALA A 351 -3.68 24.06 -4.29
N PRO A 352 -3.14 23.52 -5.40
CA PRO A 352 -1.69 23.43 -5.58
C PRO A 352 -1.03 24.79 -5.35
N ALA A 353 0.18 24.80 -4.81
CA ALA A 353 0.97 26.02 -4.82
C ALA A 353 1.24 26.43 -6.27
N ASP A 354 0.94 27.69 -6.62
CA ASP A 354 1.28 28.26 -7.92
C ASP A 354 2.76 27.97 -8.19
N ALA A 355 3.07 27.42 -9.37
CA ALA A 355 4.45 27.39 -9.83
C ALA A 355 4.89 28.85 -9.90
N VAL A 356 5.71 29.29 -8.94
CA VAL A 356 6.38 30.58 -9.06
C VAL A 356 7.20 30.46 -10.34
N ASP A 357 6.76 31.16 -11.37
CA ASP A 357 7.54 31.43 -12.56
C ASP A 357 8.77 32.19 -12.05
N GLU A 358 9.91 31.52 -11.89
CA GLU A 358 11.21 32.16 -11.65
C GLU A 358 11.69 32.86 -12.94
N GLY A 359 10.82 33.69 -13.49
CA GLY A 359 10.90 34.28 -14.81
C GLY A 359 10.56 35.76 -14.80
N ASP A 360 10.79 36.50 -13.71
CA ASP A 360 10.89 37.97 -13.80
C ASP A 360 11.54 38.61 -12.56
N THR A 361 12.87 38.47 -12.42
CA THR A 361 13.62 39.57 -11.80
C THR A 361 13.94 40.57 -12.89
N VAL A 362 13.02 41.52 -13.06
CA VAL A 362 13.28 42.83 -13.64
C VAL A 362 14.35 43.50 -12.76
N ASP A 363 15.62 43.44 -13.20
CA ASP A 363 16.65 44.35 -12.71
C ASP A 363 16.35 45.75 -13.26
N GLY A 364 15.49 46.46 -12.53
CA GLY A 364 15.23 47.88 -12.68
C GLY A 364 15.91 48.67 -11.56
N ASP A 365 16.84 49.53 -12.00
CA ASP A 365 17.47 50.66 -11.29
C ASP A 365 18.38 50.29 -10.09
N ASP A 366 19.58 50.85 -9.92
CA ASP A 366 19.84 52.28 -10.00
C ASP A 366 21.36 52.57 -9.98
N THR A 367 21.68 53.71 -10.55
CA THR A 367 22.98 54.37 -10.65
C THR A 367 23.58 54.81 -9.31
N VAL A 368 24.91 54.66 -9.11
CA VAL A 368 25.73 55.58 -8.30
C VAL A 368 27.19 55.68 -8.81
N ASP A 369 27.52 56.91 -9.21
CA ASP A 369 28.80 57.65 -9.25
C ASP A 369 30.08 57.16 -9.97
N GLY A 370 30.49 58.02 -10.91
CA GLY A 370 31.88 58.16 -11.35
C GLY A 370 32.10 59.42 -12.19
N ALA A 371 32.48 60.52 -11.49
CA ALA A 371 33.13 61.77 -11.94
C ALA A 371 32.32 63.08 -11.88
#